data_AF-A0AAW5JRX9-F1
#
_entry.id   AF-A0AAW5JRX9-F1
#
_cell.length_a   1.000
_cell.length_b   1.000
_cell.length_c   1.000
_cell.angle_alpha   90.00
_cell.angle_beta   90.00
_cell.angle_gamma   90.00
#
_symmetry.space_group_name_H-M   'P 1'
#
loop_
_entity.id
_entity.type
_entity.pdbx_description
1 polymer ?
#
loop_
_entity_poly.entity_id
_entity_poly.type
_entity_poly.pdbx_seq_one_letter_code
_entity_poly.pdbx_strand_id
1 'polypeptide(L)'
;MYLVARDKRGISATQLSRELEIAYSSAWYLLQRLRSAMGKRDPKYILSGTIEMDDAYFGTPSVGGKRGRGTDKTSALVAVSKNKDGHPQFLKLKVSGLA
;
A
#
# COMPACT_ATOMS: atom_id res chain seq x y z
N MET A 1 -0.11 -16.83 1.30
CA MET A 1 -0.18 -15.35 1.33
C MET A 1 -0.30 -14.77 2.74
N TYR A 2 -0.61 -15.57 3.76
CA TYR A 2 -0.77 -15.12 5.14
C TYR A 2 0.45 -14.37 5.71
N LEU A 3 1.66 -14.92 5.61
CA LEU A 3 2.87 -14.29 6.16
C LEU A 3 3.16 -12.90 5.58
N VAL A 4 2.85 -12.69 4.30
CA VAL A 4 3.06 -11.41 3.61
C VAL A 4 1.94 -10.40 3.91
N ALA A 5 0.72 -10.87 4.15
CA ALA A 5 -0.47 -10.02 4.29
C ALA A 5 -0.89 -9.73 5.74
N ARG A 6 -0.36 -10.47 6.73
CA ARG A 6 -0.75 -10.33 8.15
C ARG A 6 -0.18 -9.09 8.84
N ASP A 7 0.99 -8.62 8.39
CA ASP A 7 1.65 -7.48 9.00
C ASP A 7 1.28 -6.19 8.25
N LYS A 8 0.76 -5.21 8.98
CA LYS A 8 0.34 -3.91 8.42
C LYS A 8 1.51 -3.12 7.81
N ARG A 9 2.75 -3.41 8.22
CA ARG A 9 3.99 -2.83 7.69
C ARG A 9 4.57 -3.67 6.54
N GLY A 10 4.03 -4.87 6.32
CA GLY A 10 4.58 -5.89 5.42
C GLY A 10 5.75 -6.66 6.05
N ILE A 11 6.17 -7.73 5.38
CA ILE A 11 7.28 -8.60 5.81
C ILE A 11 8.57 -8.28 5.02
N SER A 12 9.72 -8.33 5.71
CA SER A 12 11.03 -8.22 5.06
C SER A 12 11.46 -9.56 4.45
N ALA A 13 12.31 -9.55 3.42
CA ALA A 13 12.84 -10.78 2.82
C ALA A 13 13.66 -11.60 3.84
N THR A 14 14.37 -10.94 4.76
CA THR A 14 15.13 -11.58 5.84
C THR A 14 14.20 -12.30 6.83
N GLN A 15 13.10 -11.67 7.24
CA GLN A 15 12.13 -12.30 8.13
C GLN A 15 11.44 -13.47 7.42
N LEU A 16 11.04 -13.29 6.16
CA LEU A 16 10.43 -14.36 5.36
C LEU A 16 11.37 -15.56 5.18
N SER A 17 12.66 -15.32 4.98
CA SER A 17 13.70 -16.36 4.90
C SER A 17 13.80 -17.16 6.20
N ARG A 18 13.72 -16.50 7.36
CA ARG A 18 13.73 -17.16 8.67
C ARG A 18 12.45 -17.96 8.93
N GLU A 19 11.29 -17.40 8.63
CA GLU A 19 9.99 -18.05 8.85
C GLU A 19 9.77 -19.27 7.94
N LEU A 20 10.37 -19.28 6.74
CA LEU A 20 10.26 -20.37 5.77
C LEU A 20 11.49 -21.29 5.75
N GLU A 21 12.54 -20.97 6.52
CA GLU A 21 13.82 -21.71 6.54
C GLU A 21 14.44 -21.88 5.14
N ILE A 22 14.38 -20.84 4.31
CA ILE A 22 14.94 -20.82 2.95
C ILE A 22 16.05 -19.79 2.81
N ALA A 23 16.86 -19.91 1.76
CA ALA A 23 17.84 -18.90 1.40
C ALA A 23 17.21 -17.52 1.21
N TYR A 24 17.91 -16.48 1.64
CA TYR A 24 17.47 -15.08 1.50
C TYR A 24 17.13 -14.71 0.05
N SER A 25 17.95 -15.16 -0.91
CA SER A 25 17.74 -14.91 -2.34
C SER A 25 16.40 -15.47 -2.82
N SER A 26 16.03 -16.68 -2.40
CA SER A 26 14.75 -17.30 -2.70
C SER A 26 13.59 -16.55 -2.05
N ALA A 27 13.73 -16.16 -0.78
CA ALA A 27 12.71 -15.38 -0.07
C ALA A 27 12.47 -14.02 -0.74
N TRP A 28 13.54 -13.33 -1.13
CA TRP A 28 13.48 -12.06 -1.86
C TRP A 28 12.76 -12.23 -3.20
N TYR A 29 13.12 -13.24 -3.98
CA TYR A 29 12.50 -13.52 -5.26
C TYR A 29 11.00 -13.85 -5.13
N LEU A 30 10.64 -14.66 -4.13
CA LEU A 30 9.24 -14.98 -3.80
C LEU A 30 8.45 -13.72 -3.43
N LEU A 31 9.01 -12.88 -2.56
CA LEU A 31 8.37 -11.65 -2.10
C LEU A 31 8.12 -10.68 -3.26
N GLN A 32 9.08 -10.54 -4.18
CA GLN A 32 8.94 -9.71 -5.37
C GLN A 32 7.79 -10.19 -6.27
N ARG A 33 7.70 -11.50 -6.52
CA ARG A 33 6.62 -12.09 -7.33
C ARG A 33 5.26 -11.97 -6.69
N LEU A 34 5.17 -12.19 -5.38
CA LEU A 34 3.93 -12.03 -4.63
C LEU A 34 3.44 -10.58 -4.68
N ARG A 35 4.32 -9.60 -4.44
CA ARG A 35 3.99 -8.18 -4.55
C ARG A 35 3.54 -7.80 -5.96
N SER A 36 4.23 -8.29 -7.00
CA SER A 36 3.82 -8.08 -8.39
C SER A 36 2.43 -8.69 -8.68
N ALA A 37 2.17 -9.91 -8.21
CA ALA A 37 0.88 -10.56 -8.38
C ALA A 37 -0.26 -9.82 -7.64
N MET A 38 0.00 -9.31 -6.43
CA MET A 38 -0.94 -8.47 -5.69
C MET A 38 -1.24 -7.17 -6.44
N GLY A 39 -0.21 -6.48 -6.94
CA GLY A 39 -0.35 -5.27 -7.76
C GLY A 39 -1.15 -5.50 -9.05
N LYS A 40 -0.89 -6.60 -9.76
CA LYS A 40 -1.65 -6.98 -10.97
C LYS A 40 -3.13 -7.30 -10.69
N ARG A 41 -3.46 -7.73 -9.46
CA ARG A 41 -4.83 -8.02 -9.05
C ARG A 41 -5.57 -6.74 -8.64
N ASP A 42 -4.86 -5.73 -8.15
CA ASP A 42 -5.45 -4.49 -7.64
C ASP A 42 -6.45 -3.82 -8.60
N PRO A 43 -6.19 -3.67 -9.91
CA PRO A 43 -7.13 -3.06 -10.87
C PRO A 43 -8.50 -3.74 -10.94
N LYS A 44 -8.60 -5.01 -10.54
CA LYS A 44 -9.88 -5.76 -10.54
C LYS A 44 -10.82 -5.37 -9.41
N TYR A 45 -10.32 -4.67 -8.38
CA TYR A 45 -11.13 -4.24 -7.25
C TYR A 45 -11.75 -2.87 -7.52
N ILE A 46 -13.08 -2.82 -7.47
CA ILE A 46 -13.86 -1.58 -7.61
C ILE A 46 -14.40 -1.22 -6.22
N LEU A 47 -14.18 0.04 -5.81
CA LEU A 47 -14.72 0.55 -4.55
C LEU A 47 -16.23 0.74 -4.68
N SER A 48 -17.00 0.30 -3.70
CA SER A 48 -18.47 0.45 -3.67
C SER A 48 -18.98 0.57 -2.23
N GLY A 49 -20.25 0.97 -2.07
CA GLY A 49 -20.84 1.21 -0.75
C GLY A 49 -20.35 2.51 -0.13
N THR A 50 -20.13 2.49 1.19
CA THR A 50 -19.55 3.64 1.91
C THR A 50 -18.05 3.67 1.64
N ILE A 51 -17.56 4.80 1.13
CA ILE A 51 -16.14 5.00 0.83
C ILE A 51 -15.58 6.09 1.73
N GLU A 52 -14.56 5.76 2.50
CA GLU A 52 -13.77 6.72 3.27
C GLU A 52 -12.49 7.04 2.50
N MET A 53 -12.19 8.33 2.39
CA MET A 53 -11.03 8.81 1.64
C MET A 53 -10.21 9.75 2.51
N ASP A 54 -8.90 9.59 2.47
CA ASP A 54 -7.93 10.41 3.20
C ASP A 54 -6.72 10.74 2.33
N ASP A 55 -6.07 11.86 2.59
CA ASP A 55 -4.91 12.35 1.85
C ASP A 55 -3.73 12.67 2.76
N ALA A 56 -2.54 12.18 2.39
CA ALA A 56 -1.28 12.43 3.09
C ALA A 56 -0.24 13.07 2.16
N TYR A 57 0.67 13.88 2.72
CA TYR A 57 1.69 14.61 1.98
C TYR A 57 3.10 14.30 2.52
N PHE A 58 3.94 13.70 1.68
CA PHE A 58 5.27 13.20 2.02
C PHE A 58 6.38 14.03 1.37
N GLY A 59 7.39 14.39 2.17
CA GLY A 59 8.57 15.13 1.71
C GLY A 59 8.83 16.41 2.49
N THR A 60 9.97 17.04 2.18
CA THR A 60 10.41 18.29 2.79
C THR A 60 9.54 19.45 2.30
N PRO A 61 9.08 20.36 3.16
CA PRO A 61 8.40 21.57 2.71
C PRO A 61 9.34 22.45 1.90
N SER A 62 8.87 22.99 0.77
CA SER A 62 9.57 24.09 0.11
C SER A 62 9.57 25.35 0.96
N VAL A 63 10.65 26.13 0.89
CA VAL A 63 10.77 27.42 1.58
C VAL A 63 9.69 28.36 1.04
N GLY A 64 8.81 28.85 1.93
CA GLY A 64 7.64 29.65 1.53
C GLY A 64 6.51 28.86 0.87
N GLY A 65 6.62 27.53 0.80
CA GLY A 65 5.62 26.65 0.20
C GLY A 65 4.36 26.47 1.05
N LYS A 66 3.24 26.11 0.40
CA LYS A 66 1.99 25.79 1.09
C LYS A 66 2.11 24.48 1.88
N ARG A 67 1.41 24.41 3.02
CA ARG A 67 1.27 23.18 3.82
C ARG A 67 0.01 22.43 3.39
N GLY A 68 0.06 21.09 3.42
CA GLY A 68 -1.10 20.24 3.12
C GLY A 68 -1.53 20.36 1.66
N ARG A 69 -2.84 20.50 1.40
CA ARG A 69 -3.37 20.58 0.03
C ARG A 69 -2.76 21.75 -0.75
N GLY A 70 -2.29 21.48 -1.98
CA GLY A 70 -1.62 22.48 -2.82
C GLY A 70 -0.14 22.70 -2.49
N THR A 71 0.46 21.84 -1.66
CA THR A 71 1.91 21.71 -1.51
C THR A 71 2.51 21.00 -2.74
N ASP A 72 3.81 21.15 -2.92
CA ASP A 72 4.63 20.48 -3.93
C ASP A 72 5.16 19.11 -3.46
N LYS A 73 4.85 18.71 -2.22
CA LYS A 73 5.13 17.37 -1.69
C LYS A 73 4.38 16.29 -2.46
N THR A 74 4.94 15.09 -2.42
CA THR A 74 4.30 13.87 -2.92
C THR A 74 3.02 13.61 -2.12
N SER A 75 1.87 13.74 -2.77
CA SER A 75 0.58 13.40 -2.19
C SER A 75 0.26 11.92 -2.36
N ALA A 76 -0.33 11.32 -1.35
CA ALA A 76 -0.84 9.96 -1.35
C ALA A 76 -2.32 10.02 -0.97
N LEU A 77 -3.18 9.64 -1.89
CA LEU A 77 -4.61 9.52 -1.68
C LEU A 77 -4.96 8.07 -1.40
N VAL A 78 -5.62 7.81 -0.28
CA VAL A 78 -6.12 6.49 0.10
C VAL A 78 -7.63 6.51 0.13
N ALA A 79 -8.26 5.49 -0.45
CA ALA A 79 -9.70 5.27 -0.34
C ALA A 79 -9.99 3.83 0.10
N VAL A 80 -10.89 3.65 1.05
CA VAL A 80 -11.31 2.34 1.58
C VAL A 80 -12.82 2.22 1.45
N SER A 81 -13.26 1.12 0.84
CA SER A 81 -14.67 0.73 0.79
C SER A 81 -15.05 -0.07 2.03
N LYS A 82 -16.26 0.15 2.54
CA LYS A 82 -16.84 -0.56 3.67
C LYS A 82 -18.11 -1.29 3.26
N ASN A 83 -18.33 -2.46 3.85
CA ASN A 83 -19.60 -3.17 3.73
C ASN A 83 -20.70 -2.48 4.57
N LYS A 84 -21.92 -3.04 4.57
CA LYS A 84 -23.05 -2.50 5.34
C LYS A 84 -22.82 -2.49 6.86
N ASP A 85 -21.97 -3.37 7.36
CA ASP A 85 -21.62 -3.48 8.79
C ASP A 85 -20.45 -2.56 9.18
N GLY A 86 -19.91 -1.79 8.22
CA GLY A 86 -18.76 -0.90 8.45
C GLY A 86 -17.39 -1.59 8.36
N HIS A 87 -17.33 -2.87 7.99
CA HIS A 87 -16.07 -3.60 7.82
C HIS A 87 -15.36 -3.22 6.50
N PRO A 88 -14.03 -3.04 6.51
CA PRO A 88 -13.28 -2.69 5.31
C PRO A 88 -13.26 -3.86 4.30
N GLN A 89 -13.39 -3.54 3.01
CA GLN A 89 -13.36 -4.49 1.90
C GLN A 89 -12.16 -4.27 0.99
N PHE A 90 -12.23 -3.26 0.14
CA PHE A 90 -11.18 -2.94 -0.84
C PHE A 90 -10.55 -1.58 -0.54
N LEU A 91 -9.25 -1.48 -0.78
CA LEU A 91 -8.47 -0.27 -0.63
C LEU A 91 -7.90 0.13 -2.00
N LYS A 92 -7.85 1.44 -2.25
CA LYS A 92 -7.10 2.02 -3.37
C LYS A 92 -6.14 3.08 -2.82
N LEU A 93 -4.90 3.03 -3.29
CA LEU A 93 -3.89 4.03 -3.00
C LEU A 93 -3.44 4.62 -4.34
N LYS A 94 -3.41 5.95 -4.43
CA LYS A 94 -2.85 6.68 -5.56
C LYS A 94 -1.82 7.67 -5.06
N VAL A 95 -0.60 7.58 -5.55
CA VAL A 95 0.50 8.50 -5.16
C VAL A 95 0.81 9.41 -6.34
N SER A 96 0.86 10.72 -6.12
CA SER A 96 1.18 11.69 -7.18
C SER A 96 2.66 11.56 -7.59
N GLY A 97 2.93 11.52 -8.90
CA GLY A 97 4.29 11.47 -9.43
C GLY A 97 4.91 10.07 -9.50
N LEU A 98 4.20 9.03 -9.05
CA LEU A 98 4.51 7.64 -9.38
C LEU A 98 3.48 7.17 -10.40
N ALA A 99 3.96 6.78 -11.59
CA ALA A 99 3.14 6.22 -12.66
C ALA A 99 2.66 4.80 -12.32
#